data_AF-A0AAP5MBV7-F1
#
_entry.id   AF-A0AAP5MBV7-F1
#
_cell.length_a   1.000
_cell.length_b   1.000
_cell.length_c   1.000
_cell.angle_alpha   90.00
_cell.angle_beta   90.00
_cell.angle_gamma   90.00
#
_symmetry.space_group_name_H-M   'P 1'
#
loop_
_entity.id
_entity.type
_entity.pdbx_description
1 polymer ?
#
loop_
_entity_poly.entity_id
_entity_poly.type
_entity_poly.pdbx_seq_one_letter_code
_entity_poly.pdbx_strand_id
1 'polypeptide(L)'
;MIKTSQTIQTQSVESLFKLWAQRYVLDLSSVSNQTLLLQANSSSGRTLTVNKLKDRVLDINCQMAWIQTKTLYNYIRNILDLNEARRITQFALRVYTKLLEIYQQHALSEKALTTAQLDSHSVCGLSTSQINELLYGLEPTLIIFQEQHQVSKDWRALGFMTSQLNFTNSLILNKLTCFEKVLLSPYLKFVEEQVSSPWQRVCYAAAQYQLDSPSLIIVEHLLPAADEIARAVYQQLAELLPHHHSRRGALNHPGIAHSCIRDLSMFQAYLWLCVLERSLSPIEQELLPLSVMVVEGVEIKWELTQKWCQFLCDEIIRRVYSQHQALLLPYTIGLQQIFFQQRRHLGFRESSIRL
;
A
#
# COMPACT_ATOMS: atom_id res chain seq x y z
N MET A 1 9.95 6.61 -0.64
CA MET A 1 9.15 7.67 -1.33
C MET A 1 9.24 7.53 -2.85
N ILE A 2 8.25 8.06 -3.61
CA ILE A 2 8.31 8.11 -5.08
C ILE A 2 9.53 8.94 -5.47
N LYS A 3 10.39 8.35 -6.30
CA LYS A 3 11.54 9.02 -6.89
C LYS A 3 11.38 8.90 -8.39
N THR A 4 11.48 10.02 -9.11
CA THR A 4 11.57 10.01 -10.56
C THR A 4 12.73 9.11 -10.95
N SER A 5 12.42 7.93 -11.43
CA SER A 5 13.42 6.93 -11.74
C SER A 5 13.51 6.83 -13.25
N GLN A 6 14.71 6.98 -13.79
CA GLN A 6 14.96 6.74 -15.21
C GLN A 6 14.55 5.29 -15.50
N THR A 7 13.59 5.12 -16.42
CA THR A 7 13.07 3.80 -16.78
C THR A 7 14.14 3.02 -17.54
N ILE A 8 15.06 2.37 -16.82
CA ILE A 8 15.99 1.43 -17.44
C ILE A 8 15.20 0.15 -17.71
N GLN A 9 14.84 -0.09 -18.97
CA GLN A 9 14.18 -1.32 -19.39
C GLN A 9 15.23 -2.43 -19.49
N THR A 10 15.24 -3.30 -18.48
CA THR A 10 15.98 -4.57 -18.51
C THR A 10 15.00 -5.72 -18.33
N GLN A 11 15.38 -6.93 -18.72
CA GLN A 11 14.54 -8.11 -18.56
C GLN A 11 14.17 -8.36 -17.08
N SER A 12 15.09 -8.08 -16.15
CA SER A 12 14.88 -8.18 -14.71
C SER A 12 13.84 -7.18 -14.19
N VAL A 13 13.88 -5.94 -14.69
CA VAL A 13 12.87 -4.91 -14.37
C VAL A 13 11.51 -5.32 -14.91
N GLU A 14 11.44 -5.80 -16.15
CA GLU A 14 10.19 -6.27 -16.74
C GLU A 14 9.59 -7.46 -15.99
N SER A 15 10.44 -8.38 -15.52
CA SER A 15 10.02 -9.53 -14.72
C SER A 15 9.37 -9.09 -13.41
N LEU A 16 10.06 -8.28 -12.60
CA LEU A 16 9.48 -7.75 -11.36
C LEU A 16 8.25 -6.88 -11.60
N PHE A 17 8.24 -6.09 -12.68
CA PHE A 17 7.09 -5.25 -13.01
C PHE A 17 5.85 -6.09 -13.34
N LYS A 18 6.00 -7.19 -14.08
CA LYS A 18 4.92 -8.15 -14.36
C LYS A 18 4.38 -8.76 -13.06
N LEU A 19 5.26 -9.18 -12.16
CA LEU A 19 4.87 -9.75 -10.86
C LEU A 19 4.19 -8.70 -9.96
N TRP A 20 4.68 -7.46 -9.99
CA TRP A 20 4.08 -6.36 -9.26
C TRP A 20 2.68 -6.01 -9.78
N ALA A 21 2.47 -6.02 -11.10
CA ALA A 21 1.15 -5.81 -11.69
C ALA A 21 0.10 -6.84 -11.23
N GLN A 22 0.52 -8.07 -10.90
CA GLN A 22 -0.38 -9.12 -10.37
C GLN A 22 -0.97 -8.78 -8.99
N ARG A 23 -0.54 -7.71 -8.33
CA ARG A 23 -1.16 -7.23 -7.09
C ARG A 23 -2.47 -6.48 -7.31
N TYR A 24 -2.77 -6.09 -8.55
CA TYR A 24 -3.93 -5.27 -8.92
C TYR A 24 -5.04 -6.11 -9.58
N VAL A 25 -5.34 -7.24 -8.95
CA VAL A 25 -6.34 -8.21 -9.37
C VAL A 25 -7.72 -7.84 -8.83
N LEU A 26 -8.75 -8.16 -9.60
CA LEU A 26 -10.14 -8.01 -9.22
C LEU A 26 -10.55 -9.09 -8.22
N ASP A 27 -11.19 -8.67 -7.13
CA ASP A 27 -11.89 -9.59 -6.24
C ASP A 27 -13.30 -9.85 -6.78
N LEU A 28 -13.44 -10.93 -7.55
CA LEU A 28 -14.72 -11.35 -8.14
C LEU A 28 -15.61 -12.16 -7.19
N SER A 29 -15.15 -12.46 -5.97
CA SER A 29 -15.88 -13.32 -5.01
C SER A 29 -17.27 -12.76 -4.63
N SER A 30 -17.41 -11.44 -4.67
CA SER A 30 -18.65 -10.73 -4.35
C SER A 30 -19.60 -10.51 -5.54
N VAL A 31 -19.23 -10.99 -6.74
CA VAL A 31 -19.92 -10.68 -7.99
C VAL A 31 -20.62 -11.93 -8.55
N SER A 32 -21.94 -11.97 -8.42
CA SER A 32 -22.76 -13.10 -8.90
C SER A 32 -23.34 -12.93 -10.30
N ASN A 33 -23.36 -11.70 -10.85
CA ASN A 33 -23.99 -11.41 -12.15
C ASN A 33 -22.98 -10.89 -13.18
N GLN A 34 -22.62 -11.76 -14.11
CA GLN A 34 -21.68 -11.48 -15.18
C GLN A 34 -22.14 -10.35 -16.12
N THR A 35 -23.43 -10.33 -16.49
CA THR A 35 -23.97 -9.32 -17.41
C THR A 35 -23.85 -7.92 -16.83
N LEU A 36 -24.16 -7.75 -15.54
CA LEU A 36 -24.03 -6.46 -14.86
C LEU A 36 -22.57 -6.03 -14.71
N LEU A 37 -21.64 -6.98 -14.48
CA LEU A 37 -20.21 -6.70 -14.44
C LEU A 37 -19.69 -6.21 -15.80
N LEU A 38 -20.06 -6.90 -16.89
CA LEU A 38 -19.70 -6.50 -18.26
C LEU A 38 -20.30 -5.15 -18.63
N GLN A 39 -21.55 -4.90 -18.25
CA GLN A 39 -22.20 -3.61 -18.45
C GLN A 39 -21.47 -2.49 -17.70
N ALA A 40 -21.09 -2.71 -16.45
CA ALA A 40 -20.31 -1.75 -15.66
C ALA A 40 -18.90 -1.51 -16.22
N ASN A 41 -18.27 -2.55 -16.79
CA ASN A 41 -16.94 -2.44 -17.40
C ASN A 41 -16.95 -1.81 -18.81
N SER A 42 -18.10 -1.78 -19.50
CA SER A 42 -18.23 -1.13 -20.80
C SER A 42 -17.84 0.36 -20.75
N SER A 43 -17.47 0.95 -21.89
CA SER A 43 -17.14 2.38 -21.98
C SER A 43 -18.26 3.28 -21.42
N SER A 44 -19.52 2.94 -21.71
CA SER A 44 -20.68 3.64 -21.16
C SER A 44 -20.81 3.42 -19.65
N GLY A 45 -20.68 2.18 -19.17
CA GLY A 45 -20.73 1.85 -17.75
C GLY A 45 -19.66 2.58 -16.93
N ARG A 46 -18.42 2.58 -17.39
CA ARG A 46 -17.32 3.32 -16.75
C ARG A 46 -17.56 4.83 -16.76
N THR A 47 -18.08 5.37 -17.85
CA THR A 47 -18.48 6.79 -17.92
C THR A 47 -19.57 7.12 -16.89
N LEU A 48 -20.56 6.24 -16.71
CA LEU A 48 -21.59 6.40 -15.67
C LEU A 48 -20.99 6.35 -14.26
N THR A 49 -20.08 5.42 -13.99
CA THR A 49 -19.36 5.34 -12.70
C THR A 49 -18.57 6.61 -12.43
N VAL A 50 -17.84 7.12 -13.42
CA VAL A 50 -17.07 8.36 -13.29
C VAL A 50 -17.99 9.56 -13.10
N ASN A 51 -19.08 9.67 -13.85
CA ASN A 51 -20.04 10.77 -13.69
C ASN A 51 -20.73 10.74 -12.31
N LYS A 52 -20.95 9.57 -11.72
CA LYS A 52 -21.46 9.43 -10.35
C LYS A 52 -20.49 9.99 -9.31
N LEU A 53 -19.19 9.90 -9.58
CA LEU A 53 -18.13 10.34 -8.66
C LEU A 53 -17.61 11.74 -8.95
N LYS A 54 -17.77 12.26 -10.17
CA LYS A 54 -17.18 13.52 -10.62
C LYS A 54 -17.63 14.75 -9.81
N ASP A 55 -16.84 15.80 -9.99
CA ASP A 55 -17.07 17.15 -9.47
C ASP A 55 -17.36 17.18 -7.97
N ARG A 56 -18.60 17.51 -7.61
CA ARG A 56 -19.03 17.79 -6.24
C ARG A 56 -18.92 16.56 -5.34
N VAL A 57 -19.12 15.35 -5.86
CA VAL A 57 -19.06 14.13 -5.02
C VAL A 57 -17.63 13.85 -4.60
N LEU A 58 -16.68 13.92 -5.53
CA LEU A 58 -15.27 13.73 -5.22
C LEU A 58 -14.74 14.81 -4.29
N ASP A 59 -15.08 16.08 -4.53
CA ASP A 59 -14.70 17.17 -3.63
C ASP A 59 -15.26 16.95 -2.22
N ILE A 60 -16.58 16.67 -2.08
CA ILE A 60 -17.19 16.36 -0.78
C ILE A 60 -16.50 15.18 -0.11
N ASN A 61 -16.22 14.10 -0.84
CA ASN A 61 -15.56 12.92 -0.28
C ASN A 61 -14.14 13.26 0.22
N CYS A 62 -13.36 14.05 -0.54
CA CYS A 62 -12.04 14.51 -0.13
C CYS A 62 -12.10 15.40 1.12
N GLN A 63 -13.08 16.31 1.20
CA GLN A 63 -13.29 17.16 2.39
C GLN A 63 -13.74 16.34 3.61
N MET A 64 -14.64 15.37 3.42
CA MET A 64 -15.08 14.47 4.49
C MET A 64 -13.93 13.58 4.97
N ALA A 65 -13.10 13.08 4.05
CA ALA A 65 -11.89 12.32 4.39
C ALA A 65 -10.90 13.17 5.21
N TRP A 66 -10.75 14.45 4.87
CA TRP A 66 -9.98 15.38 5.68
C TRP A 66 -10.54 15.50 7.10
N ILE A 67 -11.86 15.67 7.27
CA ILE A 67 -12.50 15.74 8.59
C ILE A 67 -12.27 14.45 9.37
N GLN A 68 -12.47 13.28 8.75
CA GLN A 68 -12.23 11.98 9.38
C GLN A 68 -10.77 11.80 9.81
N THR A 69 -9.83 12.22 8.95
CA THR A 69 -8.40 12.22 9.26
C THR A 69 -8.11 13.16 10.42
N LYS A 70 -8.61 14.39 10.40
CA LYS A 70 -8.43 15.35 11.50
C LYS A 70 -8.99 14.82 12.82
N THR A 71 -10.19 14.24 12.82
CA THR A 71 -10.78 13.61 14.01
C THR A 71 -9.88 12.48 14.53
N LEU A 72 -9.38 11.66 13.61
CA LEU A 72 -8.47 10.57 13.94
C LEU A 72 -7.14 11.03 14.51
N TYR A 73 -6.64 12.21 14.13
CA TYR A 73 -5.38 12.76 14.63
C TYR A 73 -5.56 13.88 15.66
N ASN A 74 -6.79 14.16 16.12
CA ASN A 74 -7.16 15.33 16.94
C ASN A 74 -6.39 15.44 18.27
N TYR A 75 -5.83 14.34 18.74
CA TYR A 75 -5.08 14.30 20.00
C TYR A 75 -3.60 14.66 19.84
N ILE A 76 -3.06 14.65 18.62
CA ILE A 76 -1.74 15.19 18.34
C ILE A 76 -1.94 16.66 17.97
N ARG A 77 -1.42 17.55 18.83
CA ARG A 77 -1.52 18.99 18.58
C ARG A 77 -0.69 19.37 17.35
N ASN A 78 -1.30 20.20 16.50
CA ASN A 78 -0.62 20.92 15.41
C ASN A 78 0.13 20.02 14.41
N ILE A 79 -0.47 18.90 13.95
CA ILE A 79 0.13 18.13 12.83
C ILE A 79 0.13 18.96 11.54
N LEU A 80 -1.02 19.56 11.23
CA LEU A 80 -1.20 20.41 10.05
C LEU A 80 -2.04 21.61 10.46
N ASP A 81 -1.70 22.78 9.92
CA ASP A 81 -2.61 23.91 9.93
C ASP A 81 -3.75 23.73 8.91
N LEU A 82 -4.76 24.60 9.00
CA LEU A 82 -5.93 24.53 8.10
C LEU A 82 -5.56 24.76 6.62
N ASN A 83 -4.57 25.59 6.34
CA ASN A 83 -4.12 25.90 4.98
C ASN A 83 -3.35 24.73 4.37
N GLU A 84 -2.48 24.08 5.14
CA GLU A 84 -1.75 22.88 4.75
C GLU A 84 -2.72 21.73 4.49
N ALA A 85 -3.65 21.50 5.41
CA ALA A 85 -4.62 20.42 5.24
C ALA A 85 -5.56 20.67 4.05
N ARG A 86 -5.97 21.93 3.81
CA ARG A 86 -6.73 22.30 2.60
C ARG A 86 -5.91 22.06 1.33
N ARG A 87 -4.62 22.40 1.35
CA ARG A 87 -3.70 22.19 0.23
C ARG A 87 -3.52 20.71 -0.09
N ILE A 88 -3.26 19.88 0.90
CA ILE A 88 -3.18 18.41 0.76
C ILE A 88 -4.48 17.87 0.15
N THR A 89 -5.63 18.36 0.64
CA THR A 89 -6.95 17.95 0.12
C THR A 89 -7.15 18.32 -1.35
N GLN A 90 -6.70 19.50 -1.76
CA GLN A 90 -6.74 19.91 -3.17
C GLN A 90 -5.86 19.04 -4.06
N PHE A 91 -4.67 18.64 -3.57
CA PHE A 91 -3.81 17.73 -4.33
C PHE A 91 -4.36 16.30 -4.37
N ALA A 92 -4.94 15.80 -3.27
CA ALA A 92 -5.66 14.53 -3.27
C ALA A 92 -6.79 14.53 -4.30
N LEU A 93 -7.59 15.60 -4.35
CA LEU A 93 -8.64 15.77 -5.37
C LEU A 93 -8.07 15.67 -6.79
N ARG A 94 -6.93 16.33 -7.07
CA ARG A 94 -6.27 16.23 -8.39
C ARG A 94 -5.83 14.81 -8.72
N VAL A 95 -5.27 14.07 -7.75
CA VAL A 95 -4.87 12.66 -7.93
C VAL A 95 -6.09 11.82 -8.32
N TYR A 96 -7.20 11.93 -7.59
CA TYR A 96 -8.40 11.15 -7.88
C TYR A 96 -9.11 11.57 -9.16
N THR A 97 -9.13 12.85 -9.50
CA THR A 97 -9.66 13.30 -10.79
C THR A 97 -8.90 12.64 -11.94
N LYS A 98 -7.56 12.66 -11.87
CA LYS A 98 -6.72 12.02 -12.88
C LYS A 98 -6.88 10.50 -12.90
N LEU A 99 -7.01 9.87 -11.74
CA LEU A 99 -7.28 8.45 -11.61
C LEU A 99 -8.58 8.05 -12.33
N LEU A 100 -9.65 8.83 -12.14
CA LEU A 100 -10.94 8.58 -12.76
C LEU A 100 -10.91 8.79 -14.28
N GLU A 101 -10.13 9.75 -14.79
CA GLU A 101 -9.90 9.90 -16.23
C GLU A 101 -9.27 8.64 -16.84
N ILE A 102 -8.22 8.11 -16.19
CA ILE A 102 -7.54 6.90 -16.64
C ILE A 102 -8.48 5.69 -16.52
N TYR A 103 -9.22 5.56 -15.40
CA TYR A 103 -10.22 4.51 -15.25
C TYR A 103 -11.27 4.56 -16.36
N GLN A 104 -11.76 5.75 -16.75
CA GLN A 104 -12.79 5.88 -17.79
C GLN A 104 -12.34 5.30 -19.15
N GLN A 105 -11.06 5.42 -19.47
CA GLN A 105 -10.50 5.06 -20.78
C GLN A 105 -10.22 3.56 -20.94
N HIS A 106 -10.00 2.82 -19.85
CA HIS A 106 -9.37 1.51 -19.91
C HIS A 106 -10.27 0.35 -19.48
N ALA A 107 -11.28 0.03 -20.29
CA ALA A 107 -12.10 -1.17 -20.09
C ALA A 107 -11.24 -2.44 -20.04
N LEU A 108 -11.58 -3.35 -19.12
CA LEU A 108 -10.94 -4.67 -19.07
C LEU A 108 -11.44 -5.55 -20.20
N SER A 109 -10.62 -6.52 -20.62
CA SER A 109 -11.01 -7.49 -21.64
C SER A 109 -12.22 -8.30 -21.17
N GLU A 110 -13.30 -8.31 -21.96
CA GLU A 110 -14.50 -9.11 -21.67
C GLU A 110 -14.17 -10.59 -21.54
N LYS A 111 -13.29 -11.11 -22.42
CA LYS A 111 -12.82 -12.50 -22.37
C LYS A 111 -12.07 -12.81 -21.08
N ALA A 112 -11.28 -11.87 -20.56
CA ALA A 112 -10.57 -12.06 -19.30
C ALA A 112 -11.54 -12.09 -18.11
N LEU A 113 -12.55 -11.21 -18.12
CA LEU A 113 -13.60 -11.18 -17.09
C LEU A 113 -14.44 -12.45 -17.10
N THR A 114 -14.81 -12.96 -18.28
CA THR A 114 -15.60 -14.19 -18.39
C THR A 114 -14.82 -15.42 -17.94
N THR A 115 -13.54 -15.51 -18.30
CA THR A 115 -12.69 -16.64 -17.91
C THR A 115 -12.45 -16.67 -16.39
N ALA A 116 -12.19 -15.52 -15.77
CA ALA A 116 -11.93 -15.41 -14.33
C ALA A 116 -13.15 -15.67 -13.43
N GLN A 117 -14.37 -15.58 -13.97
CA GLN A 117 -15.58 -15.98 -13.24
C GLN A 117 -15.87 -17.48 -13.34
N LEU A 118 -15.45 -18.13 -14.45
CA LEU A 118 -15.67 -19.55 -14.69
C LEU A 118 -14.59 -20.43 -14.04
N ASP A 119 -13.36 -19.92 -13.97
CA ASP A 119 -12.23 -20.58 -13.34
C ASP A 119 -11.71 -19.72 -12.19
N SER A 120 -11.88 -20.21 -10.96
CA SER A 120 -11.40 -19.55 -9.75
C SER A 120 -9.88 -19.41 -9.70
N HIS A 121 -9.14 -20.15 -10.54
CA HIS A 121 -7.70 -20.02 -10.68
C HIS A 121 -7.28 -18.98 -11.74
N SER A 122 -8.22 -18.52 -12.59
CA SER A 122 -7.95 -17.50 -13.59
C SER A 122 -8.00 -16.11 -12.97
N VAL A 123 -6.89 -15.40 -13.05
CA VAL A 123 -6.70 -14.07 -12.46
C VAL A 123 -7.08 -12.99 -13.47
N CYS A 124 -8.08 -12.14 -13.16
CA CYS A 124 -8.39 -10.95 -13.94
C CYS A 124 -7.99 -9.69 -13.17
N GLY A 125 -7.19 -8.81 -13.77
CA GLY A 125 -6.68 -7.61 -13.13
C GLY A 125 -6.22 -6.56 -14.14
N LEU A 126 -5.56 -5.52 -13.65
CA LEU A 126 -4.92 -4.53 -14.51
C LEU A 126 -3.75 -5.15 -15.27
N SER A 127 -3.72 -4.95 -16.58
CA SER A 127 -2.58 -5.36 -17.41
C SER A 127 -1.35 -4.49 -17.11
N THR A 128 -0.16 -4.99 -17.45
CA THR A 128 1.08 -4.22 -17.34
C THR A 128 1.03 -2.91 -18.13
N SER A 129 0.35 -2.88 -19.27
CA SER A 129 0.14 -1.64 -20.05
C SER A 129 -0.69 -0.62 -19.25
N GLN A 130 -1.78 -1.06 -18.62
CA GLN A 130 -2.64 -0.20 -17.81
C GLN A 130 -1.91 0.30 -16.56
N ILE A 131 -1.06 -0.53 -15.94
CA ILE A 131 -0.22 -0.10 -14.82
C ILE A 131 0.81 0.95 -15.27
N ASN A 132 1.42 0.79 -16.44
CA ASN A 132 2.31 1.79 -17.02
C ASN A 132 1.57 3.11 -17.27
N GLU A 133 0.38 3.07 -17.86
CA GLU A 133 -0.44 4.27 -18.08
C GLU A 133 -0.81 4.96 -16.77
N LEU A 134 -1.12 4.19 -15.71
CA LEU A 134 -1.35 4.74 -14.38
C LEU A 134 -0.10 5.40 -13.81
N LEU A 135 1.07 4.76 -13.94
CA LEU A 135 2.34 5.35 -13.54
C LEU A 135 2.60 6.67 -14.26
N TYR A 136 2.64 6.65 -15.60
CA TYR A 136 2.92 7.84 -16.40
C TYR A 136 1.88 8.95 -16.19
N GLY A 137 0.60 8.58 -16.11
CA GLY A 137 -0.50 9.52 -15.98
C GLY A 137 -0.62 10.16 -14.60
N LEU A 138 -0.24 9.45 -13.53
CA LEU A 138 -0.38 9.91 -12.16
C LEU A 138 0.91 10.44 -11.55
N GLU A 139 2.08 10.00 -12.01
CA GLU A 139 3.39 10.32 -11.43
C GLU A 139 3.58 11.82 -11.15
N PRO A 140 3.32 12.75 -12.09
CA PRO A 140 3.49 14.18 -11.81
C PRO A 140 2.61 14.67 -10.65
N THR A 141 1.37 14.16 -10.56
CA THR A 141 0.42 14.57 -9.52
C THR A 141 0.77 13.92 -8.18
N LEU A 142 1.22 12.67 -8.20
CA LEU A 142 1.61 11.92 -7.00
C LEU A 142 2.92 12.45 -6.40
N ILE A 143 3.90 12.84 -7.21
CA ILE A 143 5.13 13.49 -6.73
C ILE A 143 4.78 14.79 -6.00
N ILE A 144 4.00 15.67 -6.65
CA ILE A 144 3.60 16.94 -6.03
C ILE A 144 2.77 16.70 -4.76
N PHE A 145 1.87 15.71 -4.79
CA PHE A 145 1.12 15.33 -3.60
C PHE A 145 2.07 14.90 -2.48
N GLN A 146 3.00 13.99 -2.76
CA GLN A 146 3.99 13.52 -1.78
C GLN A 146 4.84 14.66 -1.24
N GLU A 147 5.34 15.58 -2.07
CA GLU A 147 6.17 16.72 -1.65
C GLU A 147 5.49 17.64 -0.62
N GLN A 148 4.16 17.59 -0.49
CA GLN A 148 3.46 18.38 0.53
C GLN A 148 3.92 18.05 1.96
N HIS A 149 4.37 16.83 2.26
CA HIS A 149 4.91 16.53 3.59
C HIS A 149 6.21 17.31 3.87
N GLN A 150 7.03 17.58 2.85
CA GLN A 150 8.26 18.37 3.00
C GLN A 150 7.93 19.85 3.24
N VAL A 151 6.91 20.36 2.55
CA VAL A 151 6.41 21.72 2.74
C VAL A 151 5.92 21.94 4.17
N SER A 152 5.25 20.95 4.75
CA SER A 152 4.81 20.97 6.15
C SER A 152 5.94 20.90 7.17
N LYS A 153 7.17 20.56 6.75
CA LYS A 153 8.35 20.37 7.63
C LYS A 153 8.10 19.41 8.80
N ASP A 154 7.09 18.56 8.68
CA ASP A 154 6.64 17.63 9.68
C ASP A 154 6.32 16.31 9.00
N TRP A 155 7.09 15.28 9.31
CA TRP A 155 6.89 13.94 8.76
C TRP A 155 5.49 13.38 9.08
N ARG A 156 4.86 13.82 10.18
CA ARG A 156 3.48 13.47 10.57
C ARG A 156 2.45 13.84 9.50
N ALA A 157 2.75 14.82 8.65
CA ALA A 157 1.94 15.15 7.48
C ALA A 157 1.78 13.94 6.53
N LEU A 158 2.78 13.07 6.41
CA LEU A 158 2.69 11.90 5.53
C LEU A 158 1.72 10.83 6.06
N GLY A 159 1.67 10.64 7.38
CA GLY A 159 0.65 9.81 8.04
C GLY A 159 -0.77 10.36 7.85
N PHE A 160 -0.91 11.69 7.88
CA PHE A 160 -2.16 12.37 7.57
C PHE A 160 -2.57 12.14 6.11
N MET A 161 -1.65 12.37 5.17
CA MET A 161 -1.89 12.21 3.73
C MET A 161 -2.33 10.79 3.36
N THR A 162 -1.62 9.78 3.85
CA THR A 162 -1.99 8.38 3.62
C THR A 162 -3.35 8.03 4.23
N SER A 163 -3.63 8.47 5.45
CA SER A 163 -4.95 8.27 6.07
C SER A 163 -6.08 8.98 5.30
N GLN A 164 -5.81 10.17 4.78
CA GLN A 164 -6.75 10.92 3.95
C GLN A 164 -7.10 10.16 2.66
N LEU A 165 -6.12 9.59 1.96
CA LEU A 165 -6.39 8.74 0.79
C LEU A 165 -7.22 7.51 1.17
N ASN A 166 -6.92 6.86 2.28
CA ASN A 166 -7.66 5.68 2.74
C ASN A 166 -9.14 5.99 3.03
N PHE A 167 -9.42 7.11 3.72
CA PHE A 167 -10.79 7.55 3.93
C PHE A 167 -11.46 7.97 2.63
N THR A 168 -10.73 8.60 1.71
CA THR A 168 -11.27 9.00 0.40
C THR A 168 -11.65 7.77 -0.42
N ASN A 169 -10.79 6.75 -0.48
CA ASN A 169 -11.07 5.44 -1.08
C ASN A 169 -12.36 4.83 -0.50
N SER A 170 -12.48 4.81 0.84
CA SER A 170 -13.65 4.27 1.53
C SER A 170 -14.94 5.02 1.18
N LEU A 171 -14.89 6.35 1.17
CA LEU A 171 -16.03 7.21 0.83
C LEU A 171 -16.43 7.09 -0.64
N ILE A 172 -15.46 6.98 -1.56
CA ILE A 172 -15.71 6.71 -2.98
C ILE A 172 -16.43 5.37 -3.13
N LEU A 173 -15.87 4.29 -2.56
CA LEU A 173 -16.45 2.95 -2.67
C LEU A 173 -17.87 2.91 -2.11
N ASN A 174 -18.16 3.61 -1.02
CA ASN A 174 -19.51 3.67 -0.43
C ASN A 174 -20.58 4.27 -1.35
N LYS A 175 -20.20 4.96 -2.43
CA LYS A 175 -21.15 5.49 -3.44
C LYS A 175 -21.39 4.53 -4.61
N LEU A 176 -20.68 3.41 -4.67
CA LEU A 176 -20.64 2.51 -5.81
C LEU A 176 -21.41 1.21 -5.56
N THR A 177 -21.95 0.65 -6.64
CA THR A 177 -22.48 -0.73 -6.66
C THR A 177 -21.35 -1.75 -6.48
N CYS A 178 -21.67 -3.01 -6.17
CA CYS A 178 -20.64 -4.05 -6.02
C CYS A 178 -19.79 -4.22 -7.29
N PHE A 179 -20.40 -4.19 -8.49
CA PHE A 179 -19.69 -4.30 -9.77
C PHE A 179 -18.71 -3.13 -9.99
N GLU A 180 -19.16 -1.90 -9.74
CA GLU A 180 -18.32 -0.70 -9.84
C GLU A 180 -17.18 -0.71 -8.80
N LYS A 181 -17.47 -1.15 -7.56
CA LYS A 181 -16.45 -1.31 -6.52
C LYS A 181 -15.35 -2.27 -6.97
N VAL A 182 -15.72 -3.43 -7.49
CA VAL A 182 -14.75 -4.43 -7.94
C VAL A 182 -13.86 -3.89 -9.05
N LEU A 183 -14.44 -3.20 -10.04
CA LEU A 183 -13.69 -2.62 -11.16
C LEU A 183 -12.78 -1.45 -10.76
N LEU A 184 -13.21 -0.60 -9.81
CA LEU A 184 -12.45 0.58 -9.41
C LEU A 184 -11.43 0.30 -8.30
N SER A 185 -11.62 -0.74 -7.48
CA SER A 185 -10.75 -1.03 -6.32
C SER A 185 -9.26 -1.19 -6.67
N PRO A 186 -8.86 -1.86 -7.77
CA PRO A 186 -7.44 -1.96 -8.13
C PRO A 186 -6.79 -0.60 -8.40
N TYR A 187 -7.54 0.36 -8.97
CA TYR A 187 -7.07 1.72 -9.24
C TYR A 187 -6.88 2.52 -7.94
N LEU A 188 -7.82 2.39 -6.99
CA LEU A 188 -7.73 3.02 -5.67
C LEU A 188 -6.57 2.42 -4.84
N LYS A 189 -6.40 1.09 -4.89
CA LYS A 189 -5.28 0.37 -4.27
C LYS A 189 -3.95 0.86 -4.85
N PHE A 190 -3.87 1.03 -6.17
CA PHE A 190 -2.66 1.53 -6.83
C PHE A 190 -2.23 2.89 -6.25
N VAL A 191 -3.15 3.86 -6.17
CA VAL A 191 -2.84 5.19 -5.60
C VAL A 191 -2.38 5.10 -4.15
N GLU A 192 -3.06 4.33 -3.31
CA GLU A 192 -2.70 4.14 -1.90
C GLU A 192 -1.29 3.52 -1.75
N GLU A 193 -0.98 2.50 -2.56
CA GLU A 193 0.32 1.85 -2.56
C GLU A 193 1.44 2.76 -3.10
N GLN A 194 1.20 3.54 -4.15
CA GLN A 194 2.20 4.50 -4.66
C GLN A 194 2.57 5.54 -3.61
N VAL A 195 1.63 5.94 -2.75
CA VAL A 195 1.89 6.92 -1.71
C VAL A 195 2.60 6.33 -0.50
N SER A 196 2.30 5.09 -0.16
CA SER A 196 2.80 4.44 1.06
C SER A 196 4.07 3.61 0.86
N SER A 197 4.25 2.98 -0.31
CA SER A 197 5.21 1.90 -0.50
C SER A 197 6.11 2.12 -1.73
N PRO A 198 7.41 1.78 -1.68
CA PRO A 198 8.35 2.01 -2.77
C PRO A 198 8.33 0.93 -3.86
N TRP A 199 7.16 0.35 -4.21
CA TRP A 199 7.07 -0.79 -5.14
C TRP A 199 7.66 -0.53 -6.52
N GLN A 200 7.47 0.67 -7.05
CA GLN A 200 8.05 1.07 -8.33
C GLN A 200 9.59 1.06 -8.27
N ARG A 201 10.18 1.56 -7.17
CA ARG A 201 11.63 1.56 -6.95
C ARG A 201 12.17 0.13 -6.76
N VAL A 202 11.42 -0.76 -6.12
CA VAL A 202 11.76 -2.19 -6.04
C VAL A 202 11.91 -2.77 -7.45
N CYS A 203 10.95 -2.50 -8.34
CA CYS A 203 11.03 -2.99 -9.72
C CYS A 203 12.25 -2.43 -10.45
N TYR A 204 12.55 -1.14 -10.30
CA TYR A 204 13.70 -0.52 -10.97
C TYR A 204 15.07 -0.90 -10.39
N ALA A 205 15.14 -1.21 -9.10
CA ALA A 205 16.38 -1.69 -8.48
C ALA A 205 16.86 -3.02 -9.09
N ALA A 206 15.96 -3.81 -9.69
CA ALA A 206 16.33 -5.03 -10.41
C ALA A 206 17.15 -4.78 -11.68
N ALA A 207 17.24 -3.55 -12.19
CA ALA A 207 18.07 -3.23 -13.35
C ALA A 207 19.57 -3.59 -13.16
N GLN A 208 20.01 -3.71 -11.91
CA GLN A 208 21.40 -4.05 -11.56
C GLN A 208 21.68 -5.56 -11.52
N TYR A 209 20.67 -6.39 -11.82
CA TYR A 209 20.73 -7.83 -11.61
C TYR A 209 20.50 -8.61 -12.90
N GLN A 210 21.20 -9.74 -13.03
CA GLN A 210 20.88 -10.78 -14.01
C GLN A 210 19.71 -11.63 -13.52
N LEU A 211 18.96 -12.23 -14.44
CA LEU A 211 17.75 -13.01 -14.12
C LEU A 211 17.99 -14.18 -13.17
N ASP A 212 19.15 -14.82 -13.27
CA ASP A 212 19.55 -15.96 -12.45
C ASP A 212 20.22 -15.56 -11.13
N SER A 213 20.33 -14.26 -10.85
CA SER A 213 20.95 -13.80 -9.62
C SER A 213 20.11 -14.22 -8.39
N PRO A 214 20.73 -14.76 -7.33
CA PRO A 214 20.00 -15.24 -6.16
C PRO A 214 19.12 -14.17 -5.49
N SER A 215 19.58 -12.92 -5.42
CA SER A 215 18.80 -11.81 -4.86
C SER A 215 17.52 -11.54 -5.63
N LEU A 216 17.58 -11.58 -6.96
CA LEU A 216 16.40 -11.36 -7.81
C LEU A 216 15.43 -12.53 -7.70
N ILE A 217 15.92 -13.78 -7.73
CA ILE A 217 15.10 -14.99 -7.56
C ILE A 217 14.31 -14.94 -6.24
N ILE A 218 14.94 -14.51 -5.15
CA ILE A 218 14.28 -14.35 -3.85
C ILE A 218 13.13 -13.33 -3.96
N VAL A 219 13.39 -12.17 -4.56
CA VAL A 219 12.38 -11.10 -4.67
C VAL A 219 11.27 -11.49 -5.63
N GLU A 220 11.57 -12.12 -6.77
CA GLU A 220 10.58 -12.66 -7.71
C GLU A 220 9.65 -13.68 -7.04
N HIS A 221 10.20 -14.53 -6.17
CA HIS A 221 9.42 -15.51 -5.43
C HIS A 221 8.50 -14.87 -4.37
N LEU A 222 8.99 -13.86 -3.65
CA LEU A 222 8.28 -13.30 -2.48
C LEU A 222 7.35 -12.13 -2.81
N LEU A 223 7.62 -11.39 -3.88
CA LEU A 223 6.83 -10.21 -4.26
C LEU A 223 5.35 -10.57 -4.51
N PRO A 224 5.00 -11.62 -5.28
CA PRO A 224 3.60 -12.05 -5.45
C PRO A 224 2.96 -12.51 -4.14
N ALA A 225 3.74 -13.12 -3.24
CA ALA A 225 3.28 -13.64 -1.96
C ALA A 225 3.08 -12.56 -0.89
N ALA A 226 3.42 -11.29 -1.15
CA ALA A 226 3.47 -10.26 -0.12
C ALA A 226 2.12 -9.98 0.57
N ASP A 227 1.01 -10.05 -0.17
CA ASP A 227 -0.34 -9.88 0.41
C ASP A 227 -0.73 -11.10 1.28
N GLU A 228 -0.31 -12.30 0.91
CA GLU A 228 -0.53 -13.52 1.69
C GLU A 228 0.30 -13.50 2.97
N ILE A 229 1.57 -13.11 2.89
CA ILE A 229 2.46 -12.88 4.04
C ILE A 229 1.83 -11.89 5.01
N ALA A 230 1.38 -10.73 4.51
CA ALA A 230 0.79 -9.70 5.34
C ALA A 230 -0.47 -10.19 6.07
N ARG A 231 -1.35 -10.94 5.40
CA ARG A 231 -2.56 -11.50 6.02
C ARG A 231 -2.22 -12.54 7.08
N ALA A 232 -1.29 -13.46 6.79
CA ALA A 232 -0.88 -14.50 7.73
C ALA A 232 -0.28 -13.90 9.01
N VAL A 233 0.59 -12.89 8.87
CA VAL A 233 1.18 -12.19 10.03
C VAL A 233 0.12 -11.41 10.81
N TYR A 234 -0.78 -10.70 10.12
CA TYR A 234 -1.88 -9.99 10.77
C TYR A 234 -2.78 -10.95 11.57
N GLN A 235 -3.12 -12.13 11.03
CA GLN A 235 -3.91 -13.14 11.74
C GLN A 235 -3.19 -13.62 13.01
N GLN A 236 -1.90 -13.95 12.91
CA GLN A 236 -1.09 -14.34 14.08
C GLN A 236 -1.05 -13.23 15.15
N LEU A 237 -0.93 -11.96 14.74
CA LEU A 237 -0.95 -10.82 15.67
C LEU A 237 -2.32 -10.63 16.32
N ALA A 238 -3.41 -10.78 15.57
CA ALA A 238 -4.77 -10.66 16.07
C ALA A 238 -5.10 -11.78 17.07
N GLU A 239 -4.61 -13.00 16.84
CA GLU A 239 -4.74 -14.14 17.75
C GLU A 239 -3.89 -13.98 19.01
N LEU A 240 -2.66 -13.48 18.89
CA LEU A 240 -1.78 -13.27 20.03
C LEU A 240 -2.29 -12.14 20.94
N LEU A 241 -2.96 -11.13 20.35
CA LEU A 241 -3.35 -9.91 21.05
C LEU A 241 -4.85 -9.62 20.88
N PRO A 242 -5.74 -10.55 21.30
CA PRO A 242 -7.17 -10.48 21.01
C PRO A 242 -7.86 -9.30 21.72
N HIS A 243 -7.25 -8.78 22.77
CA HIS A 243 -7.75 -7.64 23.54
C HIS A 243 -7.03 -6.33 23.22
N HIS A 244 -6.10 -6.30 22.26
CA HIS A 244 -5.43 -5.06 21.88
C HIS A 244 -6.41 -4.09 21.22
N HIS A 245 -6.50 -2.90 21.82
CA HIS A 245 -7.28 -1.80 21.32
C HIS A 245 -6.35 -0.60 21.16
N SER A 246 -6.31 -0.09 19.93
CA SER A 246 -5.71 1.21 19.64
C SER A 246 -6.80 2.29 19.72
N ARG A 247 -6.43 3.55 19.55
CA ARG A 247 -7.38 4.66 19.39
C ARG A 247 -8.27 4.52 18.15
N ARG A 248 -7.85 3.70 17.16
CA ARG A 248 -8.67 3.36 15.97
C ARG A 248 -9.67 2.24 16.23
N GLY A 249 -9.64 1.60 17.41
CA GLY A 249 -10.45 0.44 17.77
C GLY A 249 -9.65 -0.85 17.97
N ALA A 250 -10.36 -1.96 18.04
CA ALA A 250 -9.82 -3.31 18.19
C ALA A 250 -9.11 -3.81 16.92
N LEU A 251 -8.08 -4.65 17.06
CA LEU A 251 -7.35 -5.22 15.90
C LEU A 251 -8.27 -5.94 14.91
N ASN A 252 -9.36 -6.54 15.36
CA ASN A 252 -10.34 -7.25 14.51
C ASN A 252 -11.30 -6.31 13.74
N HIS A 253 -11.22 -5.00 13.92
CA HIS A 253 -12.05 -4.05 13.17
C HIS A 253 -11.57 -3.96 11.70
N PRO A 254 -12.46 -4.05 10.69
CA PRO A 254 -12.06 -4.13 9.27
C PRO A 254 -11.15 -3.00 8.79
N GLY A 255 -11.39 -1.76 9.24
CA GLY A 255 -10.54 -0.60 8.89
C GLY A 255 -9.14 -0.65 9.52
N ILE A 256 -9.00 -1.31 10.68
CA ILE A 256 -7.69 -1.54 11.29
C ILE A 256 -6.98 -2.67 10.56
N ALA A 257 -7.69 -3.77 10.25
CA ALA A 257 -7.15 -4.88 9.46
C ALA A 257 -6.54 -4.39 8.13
N HIS A 258 -7.27 -3.56 7.38
CA HIS A 258 -6.76 -2.95 6.14
C HIS A 258 -5.46 -2.16 6.36
N SER A 259 -5.46 -1.29 7.38
CA SER A 259 -4.29 -0.45 7.68
C SER A 259 -3.08 -1.30 8.10
N CYS A 260 -3.30 -2.34 8.91
CA CYS A 260 -2.26 -3.25 9.35
C CYS A 260 -1.67 -4.07 8.20
N ILE A 261 -2.51 -4.63 7.34
CA ILE A 261 -2.08 -5.40 6.17
C ILE A 261 -1.28 -4.51 5.22
N ARG A 262 -1.74 -3.28 4.97
CA ARG A 262 -1.01 -2.29 4.17
C ARG A 262 0.38 -2.01 4.75
N ASP A 263 0.47 -1.78 6.06
CA ASP A 263 1.76 -1.48 6.71
C ASP A 263 2.70 -2.70 6.66
N LEU A 264 2.20 -3.93 6.83
CA LEU A 264 2.97 -5.16 6.61
C LEU A 264 3.49 -5.27 5.17
N SER A 265 2.67 -4.93 4.17
CA SER A 265 3.09 -4.90 2.77
C SER A 265 4.14 -3.81 2.51
N MET A 266 4.03 -2.65 3.17
CA MET A 266 5.03 -1.58 3.10
C MET A 266 6.38 -2.03 3.65
N PHE A 267 6.42 -2.70 4.81
CA PHE A 267 7.65 -3.24 5.39
C PHE A 267 8.34 -4.24 4.45
N GLN A 268 7.55 -5.10 3.79
CA GLN A 268 8.06 -6.04 2.79
C GLN A 268 8.67 -5.31 1.58
N ALA A 269 8.00 -4.28 1.05
CA ALA A 269 8.54 -3.48 -0.05
C ALA A 269 9.91 -2.86 0.28
N TYR A 270 10.07 -2.32 1.50
CA TYR A 270 11.36 -1.81 1.95
C TYR A 270 12.40 -2.91 2.13
N LEU A 271 12.02 -4.09 2.61
CA LEU A 271 12.93 -5.23 2.73
C LEU A 271 13.45 -5.70 1.36
N TRP A 272 12.58 -5.81 0.35
CA TRP A 272 12.98 -6.15 -1.02
C TRP A 272 13.89 -5.09 -1.61
N LEU A 273 13.58 -3.83 -1.35
CA LEU A 273 14.43 -2.72 -1.78
C LEU A 273 15.81 -2.81 -1.14
N CYS A 274 15.91 -3.13 0.16
CA CYS A 274 17.17 -3.35 0.84
C CYS A 274 17.98 -4.51 0.24
N VAL A 275 17.32 -5.62 -0.10
CA VAL A 275 17.96 -6.77 -0.77
C VAL A 275 18.54 -6.37 -2.13
N LEU A 276 17.77 -5.64 -2.94
CA LEU A 276 18.19 -5.22 -4.28
C LEU A 276 19.21 -4.08 -4.25
N GLU A 277 19.14 -3.15 -3.30
CA GLU A 277 20.12 -2.06 -3.16
C GLU A 277 21.33 -2.45 -2.30
N ARG A 278 21.34 -3.66 -1.74
CA ARG A 278 22.39 -4.19 -0.85
C ARG A 278 22.68 -3.27 0.34
N SER A 279 21.63 -2.69 0.90
CA SER A 279 21.76 -1.66 1.94
C SER A 279 20.53 -1.62 2.83
N LEU A 280 20.72 -1.41 4.13
CA LEU A 280 19.62 -1.15 5.08
C LEU A 280 19.14 0.30 5.06
N SER A 281 19.81 1.18 4.30
CA SER A 281 19.50 2.61 4.21
C SER A 281 18.02 2.92 3.92
N PRO A 282 17.31 2.21 3.01
CA PRO A 282 15.88 2.45 2.81
C PRO A 282 15.03 2.26 4.09
N ILE A 283 15.37 1.30 4.94
CA ILE A 283 14.68 1.08 6.21
C ILE A 283 15.06 2.19 7.20
N GLU A 284 16.35 2.48 7.36
CA GLU A 284 16.86 3.43 8.36
C GLU A 284 16.41 4.87 8.09
N GLN A 285 16.46 5.28 6.82
CA GLN A 285 16.28 6.68 6.43
C GLN A 285 14.85 7.00 5.99
N GLU A 286 14.07 6.00 5.55
CA GLU A 286 12.71 6.22 5.04
C GLU A 286 11.67 5.51 5.92
N LEU A 287 11.75 4.18 6.11
CA LEU A 287 10.70 3.44 6.84
C LEU A 287 10.64 3.73 8.34
N LEU A 288 11.80 3.80 9.00
CA LEU A 288 11.89 4.00 10.45
C LEU A 288 11.29 5.36 10.87
N PRO A 289 11.65 6.50 10.25
CA PRO A 289 11.04 7.80 10.58
C PRO A 289 9.52 7.79 10.45
N LEU A 290 8.98 7.15 9.40
CA LEU A 290 7.54 6.99 9.22
C LEU A 290 6.90 6.16 10.33
N SER A 291 7.58 5.09 10.75
CA SER A 291 7.04 4.21 11.78
C SER A 291 7.08 4.85 13.16
N VAL A 292 8.16 5.53 13.53
CA VAL A 292 8.26 6.30 14.79
C VAL A 292 7.11 7.29 14.88
N MET A 293 6.88 8.04 13.80
CA MET A 293 5.81 9.01 13.68
C MET A 293 4.41 8.39 13.91
N VAL A 294 4.12 7.20 13.36
CA VAL A 294 2.84 6.51 13.63
C VAL A 294 2.78 5.97 15.06
N VAL A 295 3.86 5.39 15.58
CA VAL A 295 3.84 4.70 16.87
C VAL A 295 3.75 5.69 18.04
N GLU A 296 4.57 6.74 18.04
CA GLU A 296 4.46 7.86 18.99
C GLU A 296 3.14 8.61 18.79
N GLY A 297 2.80 8.81 17.52
CA GLY A 297 1.60 9.51 17.12
C GLY A 297 0.33 8.78 17.54
N VAL A 298 0.24 7.45 17.52
CA VAL A 298 -1.01 6.69 17.74
C VAL A 298 -1.03 5.94 19.06
N GLU A 299 -0.03 6.16 19.92
CA GLU A 299 0.17 5.46 21.19
C GLU A 299 0.14 3.93 21.02
N ILE A 300 0.61 3.46 19.86
CA ILE A 300 0.81 2.03 19.67
C ILE A 300 1.96 1.62 20.60
N LYS A 301 1.75 0.57 21.39
CA LYS A 301 2.82 0.02 22.24
C LYS A 301 3.96 -0.46 21.34
N TRP A 302 5.18 0.05 21.54
CA TRP A 302 6.36 -0.34 20.76
C TRP A 302 6.65 -1.85 20.81
N GLU A 303 6.22 -2.52 21.88
CA GLU A 303 6.21 -3.97 22.00
C GLU A 303 5.46 -4.66 20.85
N LEU A 304 4.35 -4.07 20.40
CA LEU A 304 3.59 -4.56 19.25
C LEU A 304 4.44 -4.49 17.98
N THR A 305 5.11 -3.35 17.75
CA THR A 305 5.98 -3.14 16.59
C THR A 305 7.15 -4.12 16.56
N GLN A 306 7.69 -4.52 17.71
CA GLN A 306 8.73 -5.55 17.77
C GLN A 306 8.17 -6.93 17.39
N LYS A 307 7.04 -7.34 17.98
CA LYS A 307 6.39 -8.62 17.65
C LYS A 307 5.96 -8.68 16.19
N TRP A 308 5.52 -7.57 15.67
CA TRP A 308 5.21 -7.37 14.26
C TRP A 308 6.41 -7.62 13.35
N CYS A 309 7.55 -6.98 13.63
CA CYS A 309 8.78 -7.20 12.87
C CYS A 309 9.27 -8.64 13.00
N GLN A 310 9.15 -9.23 14.19
CA GLN A 310 9.51 -10.63 14.43
C GLN A 310 8.70 -11.57 13.54
N PHE A 311 7.37 -11.56 13.68
CA PHE A 311 6.49 -12.45 12.91
C PHE A 311 6.59 -12.22 11.41
N LEU A 312 6.75 -10.97 10.97
CA LEU A 312 6.96 -10.69 9.56
C LEU A 312 8.25 -11.35 9.03
N CYS A 313 9.36 -11.20 9.75
CA CYS A 313 10.63 -11.82 9.34
C CYS A 313 10.56 -13.35 9.35
N ASP A 314 9.97 -13.93 10.40
CA ASP A 314 9.85 -15.38 10.55
C ASP A 314 8.99 -15.97 9.41
N GLU A 315 7.87 -15.32 9.09
CA GLU A 315 6.97 -15.69 8.01
C GLU A 315 7.66 -15.63 6.63
N ILE A 316 8.44 -14.58 6.40
CA ILE A 316 9.21 -14.39 5.18
C ILE A 316 10.27 -15.49 5.03
N ILE A 317 11.09 -15.71 6.06
CA ILE A 317 12.19 -16.69 6.03
C ILE A 317 11.64 -18.10 5.79
N ARG A 318 10.49 -18.44 6.38
CA ARG A 318 9.82 -19.73 6.18
C ARG A 318 9.38 -19.98 4.73
N ARG A 319 9.11 -18.92 3.96
CA ARG A 319 8.72 -19.01 2.54
C ARG A 319 9.91 -19.05 1.57
N VAL A 320 11.14 -18.88 2.05
CA VAL A 320 12.36 -18.89 1.22
C VAL A 320 13.03 -20.26 1.25
N TYR A 321 13.48 -20.72 0.08
CA TYR A 321 14.30 -21.93 -0.03
C TYR A 321 15.52 -21.87 0.90
N SER A 322 15.81 -22.96 1.60
CA SER A 322 16.88 -23.03 2.61
C SER A 322 18.23 -22.49 2.10
N GLN A 323 18.58 -22.80 0.86
CA GLN A 323 19.81 -22.34 0.19
C GLN A 323 19.91 -20.81 0.02
N HIS A 324 18.79 -20.09 0.05
CA HIS A 324 18.71 -18.65 -0.16
C HIS A 324 18.46 -17.86 1.13
N GLN A 325 18.14 -18.53 2.25
CA GLN A 325 17.87 -17.87 3.53
C GLN A 325 19.07 -17.05 4.03
N ALA A 326 20.29 -17.56 3.86
CA ALA A 326 21.51 -16.87 4.27
C ALA A 326 21.69 -15.48 3.63
N LEU A 327 21.16 -15.29 2.41
CA LEU A 327 21.20 -13.99 1.73
C LEU A 327 20.21 -12.99 2.28
N LEU A 328 19.09 -13.46 2.83
CA LEU A 328 18.02 -12.62 3.36
C LEU A 328 18.20 -12.26 4.84
N LEU A 329 18.84 -13.15 5.60
CA LEU A 329 19.07 -13.00 7.05
C LEU A 329 19.66 -11.64 7.48
N PRO A 330 20.69 -11.07 6.80
CA PRO A 330 21.23 -9.77 7.20
C PRO A 330 20.18 -8.65 7.18
N TYR A 331 19.24 -8.71 6.23
CA TYR A 331 18.21 -7.69 6.09
C TYR A 331 17.07 -7.86 7.09
N THR A 332 16.64 -9.10 7.34
CA THR A 332 15.59 -9.38 8.34
C THR A 332 16.08 -9.10 9.76
N ILE A 333 17.33 -9.49 10.08
CA ILE A 333 17.97 -9.17 11.36
C ILE A 333 18.16 -7.66 11.48
N GLY A 334 18.66 -7.01 10.43
CA GLY A 334 18.83 -5.56 10.38
C GLY A 334 17.54 -4.80 10.67
N LEU A 335 16.43 -5.16 10.00
CA LEU A 335 15.10 -4.59 10.25
C LEU A 335 14.71 -4.70 11.73
N GLN A 336 14.82 -5.88 12.32
CA GLN A 336 14.49 -6.09 13.73
C GLN A 336 15.38 -5.26 14.66
N GLN A 337 16.69 -5.21 14.40
CA GLN A 337 17.65 -4.46 15.20
C GLN A 337 17.41 -2.95 15.15
N ILE A 338 17.16 -2.40 13.96
CA ILE A 338 16.88 -0.97 13.76
C ILE A 338 15.68 -0.54 14.60
N PHE A 339 14.56 -1.28 14.50
CA PHE A 339 13.35 -0.97 15.27
C PHE A 339 13.53 -1.19 16.77
N PHE A 340 14.29 -2.21 17.16
CA PHE A 340 14.62 -2.48 18.56
C PHE A 340 15.49 -1.38 19.18
N GLN A 341 16.50 -0.90 18.46
CA GLN A 341 17.36 0.20 18.90
C GLN A 341 16.54 1.50 19.06
N GLN A 342 15.66 1.79 18.09
CA GLN A 342 14.79 2.96 18.18
C GLN A 342 13.87 2.89 19.40
N ARG A 343 13.27 1.73 19.69
CA ARG A 343 12.47 1.53 20.90
C ARG A 343 13.26 1.87 22.17
N ARG A 344 14.52 1.40 22.27
CA ARG A 344 15.40 1.69 23.40
C ARG A 344 15.71 3.19 23.51
N HIS A 345 15.96 3.85 22.38
CA HIS A 345 16.23 5.29 22.33
C HIS A 345 15.03 6.10 22.88
N LEU A 346 13.81 5.66 22.60
CA LEU A 346 12.58 6.27 23.10
C LEU A 346 12.25 5.94 24.57
N GLY A 347 13.16 5.27 25.29
CA GLY A 347 13.04 5.03 26.73
C GLY A 347 12.16 3.83 27.12
N PHE A 348 11.64 3.07 26.16
CA PHE A 348 10.88 1.86 26.44
C PHE A 348 11.85 0.71 26.80
N ARG A 349 11.90 0.36 28.09
CA ARG A 349 12.65 -0.83 28.56
C ARG A 349 11.87 -2.10 28.25
N GLU A 350 12.57 -3.24 28.20
CA GLU A 350 11.95 -4.57 28.08
C GLU A 350 10.96 -4.78 29.23
N SER A 351 9.69 -4.51 28.95
CA SER A 351 8.60 -5.04 29.75
C SER A 351 8.52 -6.52 29.45
N SER A 352 8.81 -7.36 30.45
CA SER A 352 8.53 -8.79 30.40
C SER A 352 7.02 -8.95 30.26
N ILE A 353 6.54 -9.00 29.01
CA ILE A 353 5.20 -9.47 28.70
C ILE A 353 5.19 -10.92 29.16
N ARG A 354 4.57 -11.17 30.32
CA ARG A 354 4.12 -12.52 30.64
C ARG A 354 3.08 -12.86 29.59
N LEU A 355 3.42 -13.89 28.80
CA LEU A 355 2.54 -14.56 27.85
C LEU A 355 1.23 -14.96 28.52
#